data_AF-A0A9P4XR25-F1
#
_entry.id   AF-A0A9P4XR25-F1
#
_cell.length_a   1.000
_cell.length_b   1.000
_cell.length_c   1.000
_cell.angle_alpha   90.00
_cell.angle_beta   90.00
_cell.angle_gamma   90.00
#
_symmetry.space_group_name_H-M   'P 1'
#
loop_
_entity.id
_entity.type
_entity.pdbx_description
1 polymer ?
#
loop_
_entity_poly.entity_id
_entity_poly.type
_entity_poly.pdbx_seq_one_letter_code
_entity_poly.pdbx_strand_id
1 'polypeptide(L)'
;MTVPKIRLNVDIVSPFAYIAFHVLRTSPVFAKCSITYVPIPLGGLMKQCNNEAPINIRNKDKWIYKERIQLARRFSVPMATSYPESFPPKTVNIQRALCAISQRFPEKLEAAIDALYRTLWAENNGKIGQVEVLKPLLDDLLGVNNSQQILDVR
;
A
#
# COMPACT_ATOMS: atom_id res chain seq x y z
N MET A 1 -21.34 -13.44 -20.51
CA MET A 1 -19.95 -13.76 -20.09
C MET A 1 -19.76 -13.25 -18.67
N THR A 2 -19.17 -14.04 -17.78
CA THR A 2 -18.92 -13.64 -16.39
C THR A 2 -17.76 -12.64 -16.32
N VAL A 3 -17.89 -11.61 -15.48
CA VAL A 3 -16.83 -10.60 -15.26
C VAL A 3 -15.66 -11.27 -14.52
N PRO A 4 -14.41 -11.25 -15.04
CA PRO A 4 -13.26 -11.79 -14.33
C PRO A 4 -13.04 -11.08 -13.00
N LYS A 5 -12.67 -11.83 -11.95
CA LYS A 5 -12.46 -11.29 -10.60
C LYS A 5 -10.98 -11.36 -10.22
N ILE A 6 -10.47 -10.28 -9.64
CA ILE A 6 -9.10 -10.18 -9.13
C ILE A 6 -9.16 -9.77 -7.66
N ARG A 7 -8.48 -10.50 -6.79
CA ARG A 7 -8.25 -10.10 -5.40
C ARG A 7 -6.79 -9.70 -5.25
N LEU A 8 -6.54 -8.44 -4.89
CA LEU A 8 -5.21 -7.94 -4.59
C LEU A 8 -5.08 -7.75 -3.08
N ASN A 9 -4.24 -8.57 -2.44
CA ASN A 9 -3.87 -8.33 -1.06
C ASN A 9 -2.78 -7.25 -1.01
N VAL A 10 -2.98 -6.19 -0.22
CA VAL A 10 -2.12 -5.01 -0.19
C VAL A 10 -1.52 -4.81 1.20
N ASP A 11 -0.22 -4.54 1.24
CA ASP A 11 0.41 -3.81 2.35
C ASP A 11 1.13 -2.60 1.77
N ILE A 12 0.96 -1.44 2.41
CA ILE A 12 1.55 -0.17 1.98
C ILE A 12 3.09 -0.26 1.97
N VAL A 13 3.67 -1.08 2.85
CA VAL A 13 5.12 -1.31 2.92
C VAL A 13 5.70 -2.05 1.71
N SER A 14 4.87 -2.60 0.82
CA SER A 14 5.35 -3.37 -0.33
C SER A 14 5.37 -2.51 -1.59
N PRO A 15 6.56 -2.24 -2.18
CA PRO A 15 6.63 -1.50 -3.43
C PRO A 15 6.07 -2.31 -4.62
N PHE A 16 6.11 -3.64 -4.56
CA PHE A 16 5.56 -4.50 -5.61
C PHE A 16 4.04 -4.58 -5.55
N ALA A 17 3.46 -4.53 -4.34
CA ALA A 17 2.01 -4.38 -4.20
C ALA A 17 1.54 -3.03 -4.75
N TYR A 18 2.33 -1.95 -4.56
CA TYR A 18 2.04 -0.66 -5.19
C TYR A 18 2.07 -0.73 -6.71
N ILE A 19 3.09 -1.37 -7.30
CA ILE A 19 3.17 -1.55 -8.76
C ILE A 19 1.97 -2.32 -9.28
N ALA A 20 1.60 -3.44 -8.63
CA ALA A 20 0.43 -4.22 -9.01
C ALA A 20 -0.87 -3.41 -8.89
N PHE A 21 -1.05 -2.68 -7.78
CA PHE A 21 -2.19 -1.80 -7.55
C PHE A 21 -2.32 -0.73 -8.65
N HIS A 22 -1.20 -0.07 -9.00
CA HIS A 22 -1.18 0.96 -10.04
C HIS A 22 -1.56 0.36 -11.40
N VAL A 23 -0.93 -0.76 -11.79
CA VAL A 23 -1.20 -1.44 -13.07
C VAL A 23 -2.65 -1.90 -13.19
N LEU A 24 -3.23 -2.45 -12.12
CA LEU A 24 -4.64 -2.87 -12.13
C LEU A 24 -5.61 -1.71 -12.35
N ARG A 25 -5.26 -0.50 -11.88
CA ARG A 25 -6.09 0.71 -12.04
C ARG A 25 -5.90 1.41 -13.37
N THR A 26 -4.69 1.42 -13.92
CA THR A 26 -4.35 2.26 -15.09
C THR A 26 -4.30 1.49 -16.40
N SER A 27 -4.12 0.16 -16.37
CA SER A 27 -4.00 -0.63 -17.59
C SER A 27 -5.38 -0.97 -18.18
N PRO A 28 -5.60 -0.73 -19.48
CA PRO A 28 -6.86 -1.09 -20.15
C PRO A 28 -7.12 -2.60 -20.17
N VAL A 29 -6.08 -3.42 -19.98
CA VAL A 29 -6.20 -4.89 -19.90
C VAL A 29 -7.12 -5.31 -18.75
N PHE A 30 -7.09 -4.58 -17.64
CA PHE A 30 -7.86 -4.92 -16.43
C PHE A 30 -9.14 -4.10 -16.29
N ALA A 31 -9.47 -3.24 -17.25
CA ALA A 31 -10.63 -2.35 -17.19
C ALA A 31 -11.98 -3.08 -17.06
N LYS A 32 -12.06 -4.34 -17.50
CA LYS A 32 -13.25 -5.19 -17.38
C LYS A 32 -13.19 -6.15 -16.21
N CYS A 33 -12.18 -6.07 -15.34
CA CYS A 33 -12.06 -6.92 -14.16
C CYS A 33 -12.78 -6.30 -12.97
N SER A 34 -13.44 -7.12 -12.17
CA SER A 34 -13.89 -6.75 -10.84
C SER A 34 -12.73 -6.95 -9.87
N ILE A 35 -12.19 -5.86 -9.33
CA ILE A 35 -11.03 -5.87 -8.45
C ILE A 35 -11.47 -5.67 -7.00
N THR A 36 -10.96 -6.51 -6.10
CA THR A 36 -11.15 -6.36 -4.65
C THR A 36 -9.79 -6.16 -3.99
N TYR A 37 -9.61 -5.02 -3.32
CA TYR A 37 -8.42 -4.73 -2.52
C TYR A 37 -8.61 -5.23 -1.09
N VAL A 38 -7.63 -5.94 -0.57
CA VAL A 38 -7.68 -6.50 0.78
C VAL A 38 -6.43 -6.09 1.55
N PRO A 39 -6.55 -5.16 2.50
CA PRO A 39 -5.45 -4.78 3.38
C PRO A 39 -5.01 -5.99 4.22
N ILE A 40 -3.70 -6.25 4.25
CA ILE A 40 -3.11 -7.33 5.05
C ILE A 40 -1.83 -6.84 5.75
N PRO A 41 -1.48 -7.36 6.93
CA PRO A 41 -0.19 -7.12 7.56
C PRO A 41 0.87 -8.05 6.96
N LEU A 42 1.67 -7.57 6.01
CA LEU A 42 2.71 -8.37 5.33
C LEU A 42 3.70 -8.96 6.33
N GLY A 43 4.16 -8.18 7.31
CA GLY A 43 5.06 -8.70 8.36
C GLY A 43 4.46 -9.86 9.16
N GLY A 44 3.15 -9.83 9.40
CA GLY A 44 2.41 -10.92 10.04
C GLY A 44 2.35 -12.17 9.14
N LEU A 45 2.06 -11.99 7.86
CA LEU A 45 2.05 -13.07 6.86
C LEU A 45 3.44 -13.74 6.75
N MET A 46 4.51 -12.95 6.67
CA MET A 46 5.87 -13.47 6.59
C MET A 46 6.23 -14.31 7.82
N LYS A 47 5.89 -13.84 9.02
CA LYS A 47 6.08 -14.59 10.27
C LYS A 47 5.32 -15.92 10.26
N GLN A 48 4.05 -15.90 9.86
CA GLN A 48 3.21 -17.10 9.81
C GLN A 48 3.75 -18.14 8.81
N CYS A 49 4.32 -17.70 7.70
CA CYS A 49 4.89 -18.57 6.68
C CYS A 49 6.36 -18.94 6.93
N ASN A 50 6.95 -18.54 8.07
CA ASN A 50 8.39 -18.68 8.34
C ASN A 50 9.27 -18.17 7.19
N ASN A 51 8.88 -17.04 6.59
CA ASN A 51 9.55 -16.44 5.44
C ASN A 51 10.36 -15.21 5.87
N GLU A 52 11.56 -15.07 5.32
CA GLU A 52 12.47 -13.96 5.63
C GLU A 52 12.31 -12.81 4.63
N ALA A 53 12.28 -11.58 5.14
CA ALA A 53 12.16 -10.39 4.30
C ALA A 53 13.36 -10.30 3.34
N PRO A 54 13.16 -10.04 2.03
CA PRO A 54 14.27 -9.96 1.07
C PRO A 54 15.34 -8.94 1.44
N ILE A 55 14.97 -7.88 2.17
CA ILE A 55 15.90 -6.86 2.68
C ILE A 55 16.90 -7.41 3.71
N ASN A 56 16.61 -8.54 4.34
CA ASN A 56 17.49 -9.21 5.30
C ASN A 56 18.37 -10.28 4.63
N ILE A 57 18.15 -10.56 3.34
CA ILE A 57 18.87 -11.59 2.61
C ILE A 57 19.94 -10.94 1.75
N ARG A 58 21.20 -11.34 1.95
CA ARG A 58 22.36 -10.84 1.21
C ARG A 58 22.12 -10.90 -0.31
N ASN A 59 22.46 -9.81 -1.00
CA ASN A 59 22.27 -9.56 -2.43
C ASN A 59 20.82 -9.31 -2.86
N LYS A 60 19.81 -9.89 -2.18
CA LYS A 60 18.40 -9.55 -2.45
C LYS A 60 18.08 -8.14 -1.96
N ASP A 61 18.67 -7.71 -0.85
CA ASP A 61 18.63 -6.34 -0.33
C ASP A 61 18.97 -5.28 -1.39
N LYS A 62 19.99 -5.54 -2.21
CA LYS A 62 20.43 -4.67 -3.31
C LYS A 62 19.57 -4.85 -4.56
N TRP A 63 19.25 -6.11 -4.91
CA TRP A 63 18.49 -6.41 -6.11
C TRP A 63 17.08 -5.85 -6.07
N ILE A 64 16.37 -6.04 -4.95
CA ILE A 64 14.97 -5.62 -4.77
C ILE A 64 14.81 -4.11 -4.98
N TYR A 65 15.83 -3.33 -4.59
CA TYR A 65 15.89 -1.89 -4.81
C TYR A 65 16.03 -1.53 -6.29
N LYS A 66 16.94 -2.22 -7.00
CA LYS A 66 17.14 -2.00 -8.44
C LYS A 66 15.91 -2.42 -9.23
N GLU A 67 15.30 -3.53 -8.84
CA GLU A 67 14.13 -4.11 -9.49
C GLU A 67 12.88 -3.23 -9.34
N ARG A 68 12.58 -2.74 -8.12
CA ARG A 68 11.40 -1.87 -7.92
C ARG A 68 11.44 -0.64 -8.83
N ILE A 69 12.61 -0.03 -9.04
CA ILE A 69 12.76 1.16 -9.88
C ILE A 69 12.61 0.81 -11.37
N GLN A 70 13.18 -0.31 -11.81
CA GLN A 70 13.03 -0.77 -13.19
C GLN A 70 11.56 -1.08 -13.52
N LEU A 71 10.86 -1.79 -12.62
CA LEU A 71 9.45 -2.09 -12.81
C LEU A 71 8.57 -0.84 -12.73
N ALA A 72 8.85 0.06 -11.78
CA ALA A 72 8.12 1.33 -11.69
C ALA A 72 8.25 2.14 -12.98
N ARG A 73 9.46 2.25 -13.56
CA ARG A 73 9.67 2.88 -14.88
C ARG A 73 8.93 2.16 -15.99
N ARG A 74 8.98 0.82 -16.02
CA ARG A 74 8.33 -0.01 -17.05
C ARG A 74 6.82 0.16 -17.06
N PHE A 75 6.21 0.33 -15.89
CA PHE A 75 4.76 0.44 -15.71
C PHE A 75 4.29 1.86 -15.38
N SER A 76 5.15 2.87 -15.56
CA SER A 76 4.85 4.29 -15.30
C SER A 76 4.30 4.58 -13.89
N VAL A 77 4.74 3.81 -12.90
CA VAL A 77 4.32 3.97 -11.49
C VAL A 77 5.13 5.10 -10.85
N PRO A 78 4.48 6.13 -10.26
CA PRO A 78 5.19 7.17 -9.52
C PRO A 78 6.01 6.57 -8.38
N MET A 79 7.34 6.66 -8.43
CA MET A 79 8.20 6.06 -7.41
C MET A 79 9.50 6.83 -7.26
N ALA A 80 9.81 7.23 -6.03
CA ALA A 80 11.07 7.82 -5.65
C ALA A 80 12.21 6.83 -5.88
N THR A 81 13.32 7.34 -6.42
CA THR A 81 14.49 6.52 -6.71
C THR A 81 15.15 5.99 -5.44
N SER A 82 15.17 6.80 -4.38
CA SER A 82 15.68 6.46 -3.04
C SER A 82 14.69 5.64 -2.22
N TYR A 83 15.18 4.92 -1.21
CA TYR A 83 14.31 4.33 -0.19
C TYR A 83 13.73 5.44 0.71
N PRO A 84 12.54 5.20 1.29
CA PRO A 84 12.05 6.02 2.37
C PRO A 84 13.03 5.99 3.53
N GLU A 85 13.17 7.11 4.23
CA GLU A 85 13.96 7.16 5.46
C GLU A 85 13.42 6.14 6.47
N SER A 86 14.30 5.43 7.19
CA SER A 86 13.93 4.40 8.16
C SER A 86 13.07 3.25 7.59
N PHE A 87 13.25 2.90 6.32
CA PHE A 87 12.58 1.75 5.72
C PHE A 87 13.00 0.41 6.39
N PRO A 88 12.08 -0.51 6.67
CA PRO A 88 10.63 -0.45 6.43
C PRO A 88 9.86 0.28 7.56
N PRO A 89 8.93 1.20 7.23
CA PRO A 89 8.06 1.79 8.24
C PRO A 89 7.10 0.74 8.84
N LYS A 90 6.69 0.96 10.09
CA LYS A 90 5.64 0.16 10.73
C LYS A 90 4.28 0.51 10.10
N THR A 91 3.68 -0.42 9.36
CA THR A 91 2.38 -0.20 8.68
C THR A 91 1.18 -0.77 9.42
N VAL A 92 1.33 -1.34 10.61
CA VAL A 92 0.21 -2.00 11.34
C VAL A 92 -1.00 -1.07 11.53
N ASN A 93 -0.78 0.17 11.98
CA ASN A 93 -1.88 1.13 12.17
C ASN A 93 -2.49 1.57 10.83
N ILE A 94 -1.67 1.68 9.78
CA ILE A 94 -2.15 1.97 8.42
C ILE A 94 -3.03 0.82 7.91
N GLN A 95 -2.60 -0.43 8.08
CA GLN A 95 -3.38 -1.60 7.67
C GLN A 95 -4.69 -1.72 8.45
N ARG A 96 -4.68 -1.42 9.75
CA ARG A 96 -5.91 -1.36 10.56
C ARG A 96 -6.86 -0.28 10.07
N ALA A 97 -6.35 0.92 9.81
CA ALA A 97 -7.16 2.00 9.25
C ALA A 97 -7.77 1.62 7.90
N LEU A 98 -6.98 1.02 6.99
CA LEU A 98 -7.46 0.52 5.72
C LEU A 98 -8.52 -0.60 5.87
N CYS A 99 -8.35 -1.52 6.83
CA CYS A 99 -9.39 -2.50 7.16
C CYS A 99 -10.68 -1.82 7.63
N ALA A 100 -10.61 -0.84 8.52
CA ALA A 100 -11.78 -0.11 8.99
C ALA A 100 -12.45 0.68 7.84
N ILE A 101 -11.67 1.31 6.96
CA ILE A 101 -12.17 1.97 5.74
C ILE A 101 -12.87 0.96 4.83
N SER A 102 -12.30 -0.23 4.63
CA SER A 102 -12.90 -1.26 3.77
C SER A 102 -14.28 -1.72 4.25
N GLN A 103 -14.55 -1.61 5.56
CA GLN A 103 -15.82 -2.01 6.16
C GLN A 103 -16.83 -0.86 6.23
N ARG A 104 -16.36 0.37 6.53
CA ARG A 104 -17.24 1.52 6.79
C ARG A 104 -17.42 2.45 5.59
N PHE A 105 -16.39 2.59 4.77
CA PHE A 105 -16.31 3.49 3.62
C PHE A 105 -15.66 2.77 2.42
N PRO A 106 -16.22 1.63 1.95
CA PRO A 106 -15.61 0.81 0.91
C PRO A 106 -15.32 1.58 -0.39
N GLU A 107 -16.13 2.59 -0.72
CA GLU A 107 -15.96 3.47 -1.87
C GLU A 107 -14.73 4.38 -1.77
N LYS A 108 -14.20 4.60 -0.56
CA LYS A 108 -12.99 5.41 -0.30
C LYS A 108 -11.72 4.57 -0.22
N LEU A 109 -11.84 3.24 -0.16
CA LEU A 109 -10.70 2.34 0.05
C LEU A 109 -9.62 2.48 -1.03
N GLU A 110 -10.03 2.50 -2.31
CA GLU A 110 -9.07 2.62 -3.41
C GLU A 110 -8.30 3.95 -3.35
N ALA A 111 -9.00 5.05 -3.11
CA ALA A 111 -8.38 6.37 -2.99
C ALA A 111 -7.43 6.45 -1.78
N ALA A 112 -7.80 5.83 -0.66
CA ALA A 112 -6.95 5.77 0.52
C ALA A 112 -5.67 4.95 0.27
N ILE A 113 -5.78 3.79 -0.37
CA ILE A 113 -4.62 2.96 -0.75
C ILE A 113 -3.69 3.75 -1.68
N ASP A 114 -4.25 4.46 -2.67
CA ASP A 114 -3.47 5.27 -3.61
C ASP A 114 -2.71 6.40 -2.92
N ALA A 115 -3.40 7.18 -2.08
CA ALA A 115 -2.78 8.27 -1.33
C ALA A 115 -1.64 7.76 -0.44
N LEU A 116 -1.87 6.67 0.31
CA LEU A 116 -0.86 6.08 1.19
C LEU A 116 0.36 5.54 0.42
N TYR A 117 0.13 4.89 -0.72
CA TYR A 117 1.24 4.44 -1.55
C TYR A 117 2.03 5.60 -2.15
N ARG A 118 1.35 6.65 -2.64
CA ARG A 118 2.02 7.85 -3.16
C ARG A 118 2.85 8.52 -2.08
N THR A 119 2.32 8.69 -0.87
CA THR A 119 3.06 9.31 0.23
C THR A 119 4.29 8.51 0.63
N LEU A 120 4.18 7.18 0.74
CA LEU A 120 5.36 6.36 1.08
C LEU A 120 6.36 6.28 -0.07
N TRP A 121 5.90 5.96 -1.29
CA TRP A 121 6.79 5.53 -2.37
C TRP A 121 7.10 6.62 -3.39
N ALA A 122 6.20 7.56 -3.66
CA ALA A 122 6.43 8.63 -4.62
C ALA A 122 7.02 9.87 -3.93
N GLU A 123 6.46 10.26 -2.78
CA GLU A 123 6.91 11.41 -1.97
C GLU A 123 8.05 11.03 -1.01
N ASN A 124 8.40 9.74 -0.94
CA ASN A 124 9.48 9.20 -0.12
C ASN A 124 9.34 9.45 1.39
N ASN A 125 8.10 9.54 1.89
CA ASN A 125 7.83 9.85 3.30
C ASN A 125 7.75 8.58 4.16
N GLY A 126 8.89 8.18 4.73
CA GLY A 126 8.98 7.03 5.65
C GLY A 126 8.27 7.22 6.99
N LYS A 127 7.80 8.43 7.32
CA LYS A 127 7.08 8.73 8.57
C LYS A 127 5.58 8.44 8.49
N ILE A 128 5.10 7.85 7.39
CA ILE A 128 3.67 7.56 7.15
C ILE A 128 2.99 6.73 8.24
N GLY A 129 3.75 5.95 9.03
CA GLY A 129 3.21 5.19 10.16
C GLY A 129 2.92 6.02 11.41
N GLN A 130 3.36 7.28 11.44
CA GLN A 130 3.13 8.23 12.53
C GLN A 130 1.74 8.86 12.39
N VAL A 131 1.05 9.07 13.51
CA VAL A 131 -0.33 9.60 13.52
C VAL A 131 -0.37 11.01 12.93
N GLU A 132 0.69 11.78 13.12
CA GLU A 132 0.88 13.14 12.63
C GLU A 132 0.89 13.22 11.09
N VAL A 133 1.26 12.12 10.41
CA VAL A 133 1.24 12.03 8.93
C VAL A 133 -0.03 11.32 8.45
N LEU A 134 -0.43 10.24 9.14
CA LEU A 134 -1.58 9.44 8.75
C LEU A 134 -2.91 10.18 8.92
N LYS A 135 -3.11 10.89 10.04
CA LYS A 135 -4.38 11.53 10.36
C LYS A 135 -4.74 12.62 9.33
N PRO A 136 -3.87 13.57 8.98
CA PRO A 136 -4.20 14.58 7.97
C PRO A 136 -4.61 13.95 6.62
N LEU A 137 -3.90 12.91 6.19
CA LEU A 137 -4.21 12.19 4.95
C LEU A 137 -5.61 11.55 5.00
N LEU A 138 -6.00 10.99 6.15
CA LEU A 138 -7.35 10.44 6.35
C LEU A 138 -8.41 11.54 6.49
N ASP A 139 -8.09 12.67 7.14
CA ASP A 139 -8.98 13.82 7.27
C ASP A 139 -9.35 14.37 5.88
N ASP A 140 -8.38 14.49 4.97
CA ASP A 140 -8.60 14.97 3.60
C ASP A 140 -9.49 14.02 2.77
N LEU A 141 -9.38 12.71 3.01
CA LEU A 141 -10.11 11.68 2.23
C LEU A 141 -11.53 11.40 2.76
N LEU A 142 -11.68 11.38 4.09
CA LEU A 142 -12.89 10.92 4.77
C LEU A 142 -13.63 12.05 5.50
N GLY A 143 -12.98 13.18 5.74
CA GLY A 143 -13.44 14.22 6.67
C GLY A 143 -13.00 13.92 8.11
N VAL A 144 -12.75 14.99 8.88
CA VAL A 144 -12.19 14.95 10.24
C VAL A 144 -12.94 13.99 11.18
N ASN A 145 -14.27 14.04 11.16
CA ASN A 145 -15.10 13.20 12.04
C ASN A 145 -14.96 11.70 11.73
N ASN A 146 -14.93 11.35 10.44
CA ASN A 146 -14.82 9.95 10.01
C ASN A 146 -13.39 9.41 10.23
N SER A 147 -12.38 10.24 9.97
CA SER A 147 -10.98 9.91 10.22
C SER A 147 -10.72 9.55 11.68
N GLN A 148 -11.26 10.35 12.61
CA GLN A 148 -11.15 10.06 14.06
C GLN A 148 -11.75 8.68 14.40
N GLN A 149 -12.94 8.39 13.89
CA GLN A 149 -13.59 7.09 14.11
C GLN A 149 -12.79 5.91 13.56
N ILE A 150 -12.06 6.08 12.45
CA ILE A 150 -11.20 5.05 11.85
C ILE A 150 -9.96 4.80 12.71
N LEU A 151 -9.35 5.85 13.25
CA LEU A 151 -8.15 5.74 14.08
C LEU A 151 -8.43 5.19 15.49
N ASP A 152 -9.65 5.35 15.99
CA ASP A 152 -10.08 4.84 17.30
C ASP A 152 -10.41 3.33 17.30
N VAL A 153 -10.44 2.68 16.13
CA VAL A 153 -10.65 1.23 16.02
C VAL A 153 -9.41 0.50 16.54
N ARG A 154 -9.48 0.03 17.80
CA ARG A 154 -8.43 -0.76 18.47
C ARG A 154 -8.48 -2.24 18.10
#